data_AF-A0A3A9J5Q5-F1
#
_entry.id   AF-A0A3A9J5Q5-F1
#
_cell.length_a   1.000
_cell.length_b   1.000
_cell.length_c   1.000
_cell.angle_alpha   90.00
_cell.angle_beta   90.00
_cell.angle_gamma   90.00
#
_symmetry.space_group_name_H-M   'P 1'
#
loop_
_entity.id
_entity.type
_entity.pdbx_description
1 polymer ?
#
loop_
_entity_poly.entity_id
_entity_poly.type
_entity_poly.pdbx_seq_one_letter_code
_entity_poly.pdbx_strand_id
1 'polypeptide(L)'
;DLRGPEADMAASAVAAQPGVRAALLDWQRDFGRTHGAVLDGRDIGTVVFPDARVKLFVTASAEERARRRWLELRGRGAEVAQEQVLAELRARDEQDAARAVAPMKPAEDAVLIDTTEMDADAAFARALAVVEGKLSGA
;
A
#
# COMPACT_ATOMS: atom_id res chain seq x y z
N ASP A 1 6.96 20.11 2.07
CA ASP A 1 7.54 18.79 1.71
C ASP A 1 6.39 17.88 1.31
N LEU A 2 6.49 17.14 0.20
CA LEU A 2 5.45 16.19 -0.25
C LEU A 2 5.38 14.93 0.62
N ARG A 3 6.33 14.73 1.54
CA ARG A 3 6.40 13.56 2.44
C ARG A 3 6.01 13.90 3.88
N GLY A 4 5.44 15.09 4.10
CA GLY A 4 5.00 15.54 5.42
C GLY A 4 3.56 15.12 5.75
N PRO A 5 3.14 15.17 7.03
CA PRO A 5 1.81 14.76 7.47
C PRO A 5 0.66 15.51 6.75
N GLU A 6 0.84 16.80 6.48
CA GLU A 6 -0.15 17.61 5.76
C GLU A 6 -0.39 17.09 4.33
N ALA A 7 0.68 16.66 3.64
CA ALA A 7 0.58 16.10 2.30
C ALA A 7 -0.12 14.73 2.33
N ASP A 8 0.19 13.88 3.31
CA ASP A 8 -0.45 12.58 3.49
C ASP A 8 -1.98 12.72 3.71
N MET A 9 -2.38 13.67 4.57
CA MET A 9 -3.79 13.97 4.82
C MET A 9 -4.50 14.51 3.58
N ALA A 10 -3.88 15.48 2.88
CA ALA A 10 -4.44 16.04 1.66
C ALA A 10 -4.56 14.99 0.55
N ALA A 11 -3.57 14.12 0.39
CA ALA A 11 -3.59 13.04 -0.59
C ALA A 11 -4.74 12.06 -0.33
N SER A 12 -4.99 11.69 0.92
CA SER A 12 -6.14 10.84 1.29
C SER A 12 -7.48 11.49 0.93
N ALA A 13 -7.64 12.78 1.21
CA ALA A 13 -8.86 13.53 0.90
C ALA A 13 -9.09 13.68 -0.61
N VAL A 14 -8.04 14.00 -1.37
CA VAL A 14 -8.09 14.11 -2.83
C VAL A 14 -8.38 12.76 -3.49
N ALA A 15 -7.75 11.69 -3.01
CA ALA A 15 -7.95 10.34 -3.53
C ALA A 15 -9.38 9.83 -3.34
N ALA A 16 -10.16 10.36 -2.40
CA ALA A 16 -11.56 10.00 -2.22
C ALA A 16 -12.50 10.57 -3.31
N GLN A 17 -12.03 11.52 -4.14
CA GLN A 17 -12.86 12.19 -5.14
C GLN A 17 -12.98 11.37 -6.44
N PRO A 18 -14.20 10.99 -6.87
CA PRO A 18 -14.37 10.13 -8.04
C PRO A 18 -13.79 10.70 -9.34
N GLY A 19 -13.93 12.01 -9.58
CA GLY A 19 -13.41 12.67 -10.79
C GLY A 19 -11.88 12.64 -10.88
N VAL A 20 -11.20 12.84 -9.75
CA VAL A 20 -9.74 12.74 -9.67
C VAL A 20 -9.29 11.30 -9.94
N ARG A 21 -9.95 10.32 -9.31
CA ARG A 21 -9.63 8.91 -9.54
C ARG A 21 -9.83 8.50 -10.99
N ALA A 22 -10.92 8.92 -11.62
CA ALA A 22 -11.19 8.63 -13.03
C ALA A 22 -10.09 9.20 -13.95
N ALA A 23 -9.67 10.45 -13.71
CA ALA A 23 -8.60 11.08 -14.50
C ALA A 23 -7.24 10.38 -14.35
N LEU A 24 -6.93 9.85 -13.17
CA LEU A 24 -5.66 9.16 -12.90
C LEU A 24 -5.65 7.69 -13.33
N LEU A 25 -6.82 7.06 -13.50
CA LEU A 25 -6.93 5.63 -13.76
C LEU A 25 -6.33 5.25 -15.12
N ASP A 26 -6.61 6.04 -16.16
CA ASP A 26 -6.12 5.77 -17.51
C ASP A 26 -4.60 5.89 -17.57
N TRP A 27 -4.04 6.93 -16.94
CA TRP A 27 -2.59 7.10 -16.85
C TRP A 27 -1.89 5.92 -16.15
N GLN A 28 -2.45 5.42 -15.04
CA GLN A 28 -1.89 4.27 -14.33
C GLN A 28 -1.94 2.99 -15.17
N ARG A 29 -3.03 2.79 -15.92
CA ARG A 29 -3.21 1.63 -16.81
C ARG A 29 -2.24 1.66 -17.98
N ASP A 30 -2.06 2.81 -18.61
CA ASP A 30 -1.13 2.98 -19.71
C ASP A 30 0.32 2.74 -19.26
N PHE A 31 0.67 3.24 -18.07
CA PHE A 31 1.99 3.02 -17.48
C PHE A 31 2.28 1.51 -17.31
N GLY A 32 1.37 0.75 -16.69
CA GLY A 32 1.59 -0.67 -16.42
C GLY A 32 1.56 -1.57 -17.67
N ARG A 33 0.84 -1.17 -18.74
CA ARG A 33 0.75 -1.96 -19.98
C ARG A 33 1.96 -1.82 -20.89
N THR A 34 2.66 -0.69 -20.85
CA THR A 34 3.68 -0.38 -21.86
C THR A 34 4.99 -1.17 -21.66
N HIS A 35 5.42 -1.40 -20.41
CA HIS A 35 6.74 -2.00 -20.12
C HIS A 35 6.68 -3.19 -19.16
N GLY A 36 5.48 -3.57 -18.68
CA GLY A 36 5.36 -4.30 -17.43
C GLY A 36 5.76 -3.42 -16.23
N ALA A 37 5.11 -3.61 -15.08
CA ALA A 37 5.37 -2.77 -13.92
C ALA A 37 5.14 -3.52 -12.60
N VAL A 38 5.89 -3.11 -11.58
CA VAL A 38 5.54 -3.35 -10.18
C VAL A 38 4.83 -2.10 -9.68
N LEU A 39 3.57 -2.25 -9.27
CA LEU A 39 2.72 -1.14 -8.84
C LEU A 39 2.33 -1.34 -7.37
N ASP A 40 2.60 -0.33 -6.56
CA ASP A 40 2.19 -0.27 -5.16
C ASP A 40 1.04 0.74 -5.00
N GLY A 41 0.03 0.37 -4.23
CA GLY A 41 -1.16 1.18 -4.00
C GLY A 41 -2.22 0.41 -3.23
N ARG A 42 -3.37 1.05 -3.02
CA ARG A 42 -4.46 0.51 -2.17
C ARG A 42 -5.43 -0.41 -2.92
N ASP A 43 -5.57 -0.19 -4.22
CA ASP A 43 -6.61 -0.77 -5.07
C ASP A 43 -6.07 -1.23 -6.43
N ILE A 44 -4.76 -1.45 -6.52
CA ILE A 44 -4.09 -1.88 -7.75
C ILE A 44 -4.69 -3.19 -8.26
N GLY A 45 -4.73 -4.23 -7.42
CA GLY A 45 -5.21 -5.56 -7.79
C GLY A 45 -6.72 -5.71 -7.87
N THR A 46 -7.50 -4.71 -7.43
CA THR A 46 -8.97 -4.75 -7.38
C THR A 46 -9.65 -3.80 -8.36
N VAL A 47 -9.00 -2.68 -8.72
CA VAL A 47 -9.59 -1.64 -9.58
C VAL A 47 -8.69 -1.29 -10.77
N VAL A 48 -7.40 -1.03 -10.52
CA VAL A 48 -6.49 -0.53 -11.58
C VAL A 48 -6.15 -1.64 -12.56
N PHE A 49 -5.66 -2.77 -12.05
CA PHE A 49 -5.28 -3.99 -12.77
C PHE A 49 -5.92 -5.23 -12.12
N PRO A 50 -7.25 -5.41 -12.26
CA PRO A 50 -7.95 -6.59 -11.76
C PRO A 50 -7.48 -7.90 -12.43
N ASP A 51 -6.86 -7.83 -13.61
CA ASP A 51 -6.34 -8.99 -14.33
C ASP A 51 -4.81 -9.14 -14.18
N ALA A 52 -4.20 -8.47 -13.20
CA ALA A 52 -2.77 -8.60 -12.94
C ALA A 52 -2.39 -10.06 -12.67
N ARG A 53 -1.36 -10.56 -13.37
CA ARG A 53 -0.86 -11.95 -13.25
C ARG A 53 -0.40 -12.30 -11.83
N VAL A 54 0.15 -11.33 -11.11
CA VAL A 54 0.59 -11.48 -9.72
C VAL A 54 0.03 -10.33 -8.90
N LYS A 55 -0.62 -10.66 -7.78
CA LYS A 55 -1.15 -9.70 -6.81
C LYS A 55 -0.65 -10.09 -5.44
N LEU A 56 -0.01 -9.16 -4.76
CA LEU A 56 0.47 -9.32 -3.39
C LEU A 56 -0.33 -8.36 -2.50
N PHE A 57 -0.82 -8.85 -1.36
CA PHE A 57 -1.36 -8.01 -0.32
C PHE A 57 -0.40 -8.04 0.86
N VAL A 58 0.46 -7.02 0.97
CA VAL A 58 1.47 -6.93 2.02
C VAL A 58 0.85 -6.24 3.23
N THR A 59 0.91 -6.91 4.39
CA THR A 59 0.36 -6.41 5.65
C THR A 59 1.35 -6.57 6.79
N ALA A 60 1.02 -5.97 7.93
CA ALA A 60 1.63 -6.19 9.23
C ALA A 60 0.68 -5.63 10.31
N SER A 61 0.88 -6.05 11.57
CA SER A 61 0.17 -5.49 12.71
C SER A 61 0.29 -3.96 12.76
N ALA A 62 -0.74 -3.30 13.27
CA ALA A 62 -0.74 -1.84 13.38
C ALA A 62 0.41 -1.36 14.29
N GLU A 63 0.70 -2.13 15.33
CA GLU A 63 1.76 -1.90 16.30
C GLU A 63 3.14 -1.92 15.63
N GLU A 64 3.40 -2.92 14.78
CA GLU A 64 4.69 -3.04 14.09
C GLU A 64 4.85 -1.96 13.02
N ARG A 65 3.79 -1.66 12.26
CA ARG A 65 3.82 -0.55 11.29
C ARG A 65 4.05 0.80 11.98
N ALA A 66 3.40 1.04 13.11
CA ALA A 66 3.60 2.24 13.92
C ALA A 66 5.02 2.32 14.47
N ARG A 67 5.58 1.21 14.97
CA ARG A 67 6.98 1.13 15.44
C ARG A 67 7.96 1.48 14.32
N ARG A 68 7.81 0.88 13.13
CA ARG A 68 8.66 1.16 11.95
C ARG A 68 8.59 2.63 11.53
N ARG A 69 7.38 3.19 11.44
CA ARG A 69 7.17 4.60 11.10
C ARG A 69 7.74 5.54 12.15
N TRP A 70 7.58 5.22 13.43
CA TRP A 70 8.15 5.99 14.53
C TRP A 70 9.69 6.02 14.45
N LEU A 71 10.34 4.88 14.20
CA LEU A 71 11.80 4.81 14.00
C LEU A 71 12.25 5.66 12.80
N GLU A 72 11.51 5.61 11.68
CA GLU A 72 11.78 6.45 10.49
C GLU A 72 11.71 7.95 10.84
N LEU A 73 10.66 8.38 11.54
CA LEU A 73 10.45 9.77 11.93
C LEU A 73 11.52 10.25 12.93
N ARG A 74 11.87 9.43 13.93
CA ARG A 74 12.97 9.70 14.87
C ARG A 74 14.30 9.82 14.15
N GLY A 75 14.56 8.97 13.16
CA GLY A 75 15.76 9.04 12.31
C GLY A 75 15.86 10.32 11.48
N ARG A 76 14.74 11.03 11.27
CA ARG A 76 14.66 12.34 10.61
C ARG A 76 14.64 13.52 11.59
N GLY A 77 14.82 13.27 12.88
CA GLY A 77 14.83 14.31 13.92
C GLY A 77 13.45 14.75 14.40
N ALA A 78 12.38 14.03 14.06
CA ALA A 78 11.05 14.34 14.57
C ALA A 78 10.89 13.92 16.04
N GLU A 79 10.27 14.77 16.85
CA GLU A 79 9.92 14.48 18.24
C GLU A 79 8.43 14.12 18.32
N VAL A 80 8.11 12.85 18.05
CA VAL A 80 6.75 12.31 18.12
C VAL A 80 6.70 11.05 18.98
N ALA A 81 5.63 10.89 19.74
CA ALA A 81 5.39 9.69 20.55
C ALA A 81 4.94 8.51 19.67
N GLN A 82 5.35 7.29 20.00
CA GLN A 82 4.97 6.11 19.22
C GLN A 82 3.45 5.88 19.27
N GLU A 83 2.82 6.18 20.41
CA GLU A 83 1.38 6.07 20.63
C GLU A 83 0.59 7.01 19.70
N GLN A 84 1.13 8.21 19.46
CA GLN A 84 0.54 9.15 18.51
C GLN A 84 0.60 8.59 17.08
N VAL A 85 1.76 8.07 16.67
CA VAL A 85 1.92 7.44 15.35
C VAL A 85 0.96 6.26 15.17
N LEU A 86 0.77 5.45 16.22
CA LEU A 86 -0.18 4.33 16.20
C LEU A 86 -1.62 4.80 16.04
N ALA A 87 -2.03 5.84 16.76
CA ALA A 87 -3.38 6.38 16.68
C ALA A 87 -3.68 6.96 15.28
N GLU A 88 -2.75 7.76 14.73
CA GLU A 88 -2.86 8.33 13.37
C GLU A 88 -2.92 7.23 12.30
N LEU A 89 -2.10 6.19 12.44
CA LEU A 89 -2.06 5.07 11.53
C LEU A 89 -3.37 4.26 11.54
N ARG A 90 -3.92 3.97 12.74
CA ARG A 90 -5.21 3.26 12.85
C ARG A 90 -6.36 4.07 12.26
N ALA A 91 -6.44 5.37 12.56
CA ALA A 91 -7.46 6.25 12.00
C ALA A 91 -7.40 6.29 10.47
N ARG A 92 -6.19 6.32 9.91
CA ARG A 92 -5.99 6.25 8.47
C ARG A 92 -6.43 4.90 7.89
N ASP A 93 -6.07 3.79 8.51
CA ASP A 93 -6.45 2.46 8.02
C ASP A 93 -7.98 2.28 8.03
N GLU A 94 -8.65 2.73 9.09
CA GLU A 94 -10.11 2.73 9.17
C GLU A 94 -10.73 3.57 8.05
N GLN A 95 -10.20 4.78 7.81
CA GLN A 95 -10.66 5.63 6.73
C GLN A 95 -10.43 5.01 5.35
N ASP A 96 -9.27 4.40 5.10
CA ASP A 96 -8.90 3.74 3.84
C ASP A 96 -9.79 2.50 3.58
N ALA A 97 -10.13 1.74 4.64
CA ALA A 97 -10.99 0.56 4.55
C ALA A 97 -12.48 0.92 4.37
N ALA A 98 -12.95 2.02 4.99
CA ALA A 98 -14.34 2.46 4.93
C ALA A 98 -14.72 3.20 3.64
N ARG A 99 -13.78 3.45 2.72
CA ARG A 99 -14.07 4.20 1.48
C ARG A 99 -15.13 3.49 0.64
N ALA A 100 -16.17 4.23 0.25
CA ALA A 100 -17.20 3.73 -0.66
C ALA A 100 -16.64 3.39 -2.05
N VAL A 101 -15.56 4.07 -2.47
CA VAL A 101 -14.91 3.87 -3.75
C VAL A 101 -13.49 3.35 -3.50
N ALA A 102 -13.17 2.20 -4.09
CA ALA A 102 -11.86 1.56 -4.01
C ALA A 102 -11.33 1.39 -2.55
N PRO A 103 -12.10 0.70 -1.68
CA PRO A 103 -11.66 0.43 -0.32
C PRO A 103 -10.36 -0.39 -0.32
N MET A 104 -9.50 -0.16 0.68
CA MET A 104 -8.32 -0.98 0.91
C MET A 104 -8.75 -2.39 1.32
N LYS A 105 -8.78 -3.31 0.35
CA LYS A 105 -9.08 -4.72 0.56
C LYS A 105 -8.22 -5.60 -0.35
N PRO A 106 -7.83 -6.80 0.10
CA PRO A 106 -7.16 -7.75 -0.78
C PRO A 106 -8.09 -8.12 -1.94
N ALA A 107 -7.50 -8.30 -3.13
CA ALA A 107 -8.20 -9.00 -4.22
C ALA A 107 -8.37 -10.47 -3.84
N GLU A 108 -9.41 -11.13 -4.36
CA GLU A 108 -9.73 -12.52 -4.02
C GLU A 108 -8.59 -13.50 -4.32
N ASP A 109 -7.81 -13.21 -5.37
CA ASP A 109 -6.67 -13.99 -5.85
C ASP A 109 -5.30 -13.43 -5.38
N ALA A 110 -5.30 -12.41 -4.50
CA ALA A 110 -4.08 -11.85 -3.94
C ALA A 110 -3.45 -12.78 -2.91
N VAL A 111 -2.12 -12.90 -2.97
CA VAL A 111 -1.35 -13.62 -1.96
C VAL A 111 -1.08 -12.68 -0.78
N LEU A 112 -1.60 -13.05 0.40
CA LEU A 112 -1.31 -12.36 1.66
C LEU A 112 0.14 -12.59 2.08
N ILE A 113 0.87 -11.51 2.33
CA ILE A 113 2.21 -11.52 2.93
C ILE A 113 2.15 -10.71 4.22
N ASP A 114 2.09 -11.39 5.35
CA ASP A 114 2.20 -10.75 6.66
C ASP A 114 3.69 -10.58 7.02
N THR A 115 4.12 -9.33 7.16
CA THR A 115 5.49 -8.94 7.45
C THR A 115 5.71 -8.56 8.91
N THR A 116 4.75 -8.84 9.81
CA THR A 116 4.84 -8.45 11.23
C THR A 116 6.14 -8.91 11.88
N GLU A 117 6.56 -10.15 11.61
CA GLU A 117 7.79 -10.75 12.15
C GLU A 117 8.90 -10.89 11.10
N MET A 118 8.76 -10.23 9.94
CA MET A 118 9.74 -10.28 8.86
C MET A 118 10.58 -9.02 8.83
N ASP A 119 11.88 -9.18 8.58
CA ASP A 119 12.72 -8.08 8.10
C ASP A 119 12.53 -7.86 6.58
N ALA A 120 13.24 -6.87 6.04
CA ALA A 120 13.11 -6.49 4.63
C ALA A 120 13.55 -7.61 3.67
N ASP A 121 14.62 -8.34 4.02
CA ASP A 121 15.17 -9.40 3.18
C ASP A 121 14.24 -10.61 3.14
N ALA A 122 13.68 -11.00 4.30
CA ALA A 122 12.68 -12.07 4.38
C ALA A 122 11.39 -11.70 3.63
N ALA A 123 10.91 -10.46 3.77
CA ALA A 123 9.74 -9.99 3.03
C ALA A 123 9.99 -9.98 1.51
N PHE A 124 11.17 -9.54 1.07
CA PHE A 124 11.58 -9.56 -0.32
C PHE A 124 11.66 -10.98 -0.87
N ALA A 125 12.36 -11.89 -0.18
CA ALA A 125 12.50 -13.29 -0.60
C ALA A 125 11.13 -13.97 -0.69
N ARG A 126 10.22 -13.69 0.25
CA ARG A 126 8.85 -14.21 0.22
C ARG A 126 8.07 -13.69 -0.98
N ALA A 127 8.15 -12.39 -1.27
CA ALA A 127 7.48 -11.79 -2.43
C ALA A 127 8.03 -12.36 -3.74
N LEU A 128 9.36 -12.47 -3.86
CA LEU A 128 10.02 -13.01 -5.05
C LEU A 128 9.60 -14.46 -5.32
N ALA A 129 9.59 -15.32 -4.30
CA ALA A 129 9.17 -16.72 -4.45
C ALA A 129 7.72 -16.84 -4.96
N VAL A 130 6.82 -15.96 -4.52
CA VAL A 130 5.44 -15.92 -5.01
C VAL A 130 5.39 -15.49 -6.48
N VAL A 131 6.15 -14.45 -6.85
CA VAL A 131 6.23 -13.95 -8.22
C VAL A 131 6.77 -15.05 -9.14
N GLU A 132 7.92 -15.65 -8.81
CA GLU A 132 8.54 -16.71 -9.61
C GLU A 132 7.62 -17.92 -9.76
N GLY A 133 6.94 -18.34 -8.70
CA GLY A 133 5.96 -19.43 -8.76
C GLY A 133 4.79 -19.16 -9.71
N LYS A 134 4.26 -17.94 -9.73
CA LYS A 134 3.17 -17.56 -10.66
C LYS A 134 3.66 -17.28 -12.09
N LEU A 135 4.92 -16.88 -12.25
CA LEU A 135 5.50 -16.58 -13.56
C LEU A 135 6.08 -17.81 -14.27
N SER A 136 6.52 -18.82 -13.53
CA SER A 136 7.03 -20.09 -14.08
C SER A 136 5.92 -21.07 -14.49
N GLY A 137 4.71 -20.90 -13.94
CA GLY A 137 3.54 -21.74 -14.23
C GLY A 137 2.67 -21.30 -15.41
N ALA A 138 3.10 -20.34 -16.25
CA ALA A 138 2.42 -20.00 -17.50
C ALA A 138 3.36 -19.94 -18.69
#